data_AF-A0A8C0HHZ6-F1
#
_entry.id   AF-A0A8C0HHZ6-F1
#
_cell.length_a   1.000
_cell.length_b   1.000
_cell.length_c   1.000
_cell.angle_alpha   90.00
_cell.angle_beta   90.00
_cell.angle_gamma   90.00
#
_symmetry.space_group_name_H-M   'P 1'
#
loop_
_entity.id
_entity.type
_entity.pdbx_description
1 polymer ?
#
loop_
_entity_poly.entity_id
_entity_poly.type
_entity_poly.pdbx_seq_one_letter_code
_entity_poly.pdbx_strand_id
1 'polypeptide(L)'
;MTLHTCFFLLRIQIKEEEINQLLFELKQLKEKNKKYHERNNYLKEEQLGHIRSLLSNLKTQDKELEQKEIVTRDDVEAAMREKWQYFRDQEVLLKELRSKINEVEHKLLVKQAEKDYWLEYKNVGSREHAKQIKLLENDIHGLKDDLEQMTGQYGKVNTSTYSYVPLSKFCLQRRSEILFSQNAVKHIDKTSHREIEENEWLKEEVEIYRKEVSDLEASAQLLEEENIYMIRSLFNCRLQNLKISGHLFLTQGAGLQVQGEELLSEDLEGLQCRDYAGKQSSSEVPLSCHAIADEQQYSLSLLQLQVYSKLGALGTKLMSVAGRAMPIHEEVREMPSKCQFEEGFDTSKSEGHITYRMIKSIFT
;
A
#
# COMPACT_ATOMS: atom_id res chain seq x y z
N MET A 1 36.70 -130.00 -73.71
CA MET A 1 36.43 -129.01 -72.64
C MET A 1 36.03 -129.77 -71.39
N THR A 2 36.93 -129.89 -70.42
CA THR A 2 36.80 -130.81 -69.27
C THR A 2 35.98 -130.19 -68.14
N LEU A 3 35.12 -130.99 -67.48
CA LEU A 3 34.26 -130.60 -66.33
C LEU A 3 34.97 -129.77 -65.26
N HIS A 4 36.27 -129.99 -65.04
CA HIS A 4 37.09 -129.26 -64.08
C HIS A 4 37.20 -127.75 -64.38
N THR A 5 37.33 -127.38 -65.66
CA THR A 5 37.37 -125.96 -66.08
C THR A 5 36.03 -125.26 -65.86
N CYS A 6 34.91 -125.96 -66.06
CA CYS A 6 33.57 -125.41 -65.85
C CYS A 6 33.26 -125.21 -64.35
N PHE A 7 33.69 -126.13 -63.49
CA PHE A 7 33.56 -126.00 -62.03
C PHE A 7 34.39 -124.82 -61.47
N PHE A 8 35.61 -124.62 -61.96
CA PHE A 8 36.46 -123.51 -61.53
C PHE A 8 35.88 -122.15 -61.92
N LEU A 9 35.33 -122.03 -63.13
CA LEU A 9 34.65 -120.81 -63.60
C LEU A 9 33.40 -120.48 -62.76
N LEU A 10 32.58 -121.48 -62.44
CA LEU A 10 31.40 -121.28 -61.58
C LEU A 10 31.80 -120.78 -60.18
N ARG A 11 32.89 -121.32 -59.61
CA ARG A 11 33.40 -120.89 -58.30
C ARG A 11 33.95 -119.47 -58.31
N ILE A 12 34.59 -119.06 -59.40
CA ILE A 12 35.04 -117.67 -59.60
C ILE A 12 33.82 -116.75 -59.68
N GLN A 13 32.81 -117.10 -60.47
CA GLN A 13 31.60 -116.30 -60.63
C GLN A 13 30.85 -116.09 -59.31
N ILE A 14 30.72 -117.12 -58.47
CA ILE A 14 30.12 -117.00 -57.12
C ILE A 14 30.92 -116.02 -56.27
N LYS A 15 32.25 -116.08 -56.32
CA LYS A 15 33.12 -115.16 -55.57
C LYS A 15 33.08 -113.74 -56.11
N GLU A 16 32.98 -113.55 -57.43
CA GLU A 16 32.77 -112.23 -58.03
C GLU A 16 31.45 -111.61 -57.60
N GLU A 17 30.36 -112.38 -57.54
CA GLU A 17 29.06 -111.92 -57.05
C GLU A 17 29.11 -111.52 -55.56
N GLU A 18 29.76 -112.33 -54.72
CA GLU A 18 30.02 -112.00 -53.31
C GLU A 18 30.82 -110.70 -53.18
N ILE A 19 31.87 -110.52 -54.00
CA ILE A 19 32.68 -109.29 -54.03
C ILE A 19 31.83 -108.09 -54.47
N ASN A 20 31.00 -108.24 -55.50
CA ASN A 20 30.12 -107.18 -56.00
C ASN A 20 29.11 -106.74 -54.93
N GLN A 21 28.54 -107.69 -54.20
CA GLN A 21 27.64 -107.40 -53.07
C GLN A 21 28.37 -106.64 -51.96
N LEU A 22 29.57 -107.09 -51.56
CA LEU A 22 30.39 -106.40 -50.56
C LEU A 22 30.80 -104.98 -51.02
N LEU A 23 31.13 -104.79 -52.30
CA LEU A 23 31.44 -103.48 -52.86
C LEU A 23 30.23 -102.54 -52.83
N PHE A 24 29.04 -103.07 -53.13
CA PHE A 24 27.79 -102.31 -53.03
C PHE A 24 27.49 -101.90 -51.58
N GLU A 25 27.64 -102.81 -50.62
CA GLU A 25 27.49 -102.53 -49.20
C GLU A 25 28.51 -101.49 -48.71
N LEU A 26 29.78 -101.62 -49.10
CA LEU A 26 30.82 -100.62 -48.81
C LEU A 26 30.47 -99.24 -49.36
N LYS A 27 29.91 -99.16 -50.57
CA LYS A 27 29.47 -97.90 -51.17
C LYS A 27 28.33 -97.28 -50.37
N GLN A 28 27.34 -98.07 -49.96
CA GLN A 28 26.24 -97.59 -49.11
C GLN A 28 26.73 -97.12 -47.73
N LEU A 29 27.65 -97.86 -47.11
CA LEU A 29 28.23 -97.49 -45.82
C LEU A 29 29.03 -96.19 -45.93
N LYS A 30 29.80 -96.01 -47.00
CA LYS A 30 30.55 -94.78 -47.26
C LYS A 30 29.61 -93.58 -47.42
N GLU A 31 28.49 -93.76 -48.11
CA GLU A 31 27.50 -92.71 -48.30
C GLU A 31 26.72 -92.37 -47.02
N LYS A 32 26.35 -93.39 -46.22
CA LYS A 32 25.77 -93.18 -44.88
C LYS A 32 26.75 -92.43 -43.97
N ASN A 33 28.03 -92.83 -43.97
CA ASN A 33 29.05 -92.17 -43.17
C ASN A 33 29.23 -90.70 -43.56
N LYS A 34 29.21 -90.39 -44.87
CA LYS A 34 29.22 -89.00 -45.36
C LYS A 34 28.02 -88.19 -44.84
N LYS A 35 26.80 -88.75 -44.91
CA LYS A 35 25.58 -88.11 -44.39
C LYS A 35 25.64 -87.88 -42.87
N TYR A 36 26.19 -88.83 -42.11
CA TYR A 36 26.40 -88.65 -40.67
C TYR A 36 27.39 -87.54 -40.37
N HIS A 37 28.49 -87.44 -41.13
CA HIS A 37 29.44 -86.34 -41.00
C HIS A 37 28.81 -84.98 -41.31
N GLU A 38 28.06 -84.87 -42.40
CA GLU A 38 27.33 -83.64 -42.76
C GLU A 38 26.34 -83.24 -41.66
N ARG A 39 25.51 -84.18 -41.18
CA ARG A 39 24.55 -83.91 -40.10
C ARG A 39 25.23 -83.52 -38.79
N ASN A 40 26.35 -84.14 -38.44
CA ASN A 40 27.12 -83.78 -37.24
C ASN A 40 27.72 -82.37 -37.37
N ASN A 41 28.18 -81.99 -38.56
CA ASN A 41 28.68 -80.63 -38.81
C ASN A 41 27.56 -79.59 -38.67
N TYR A 42 26.39 -79.83 -39.27
CA TYR A 42 25.22 -78.95 -39.11
C TYR A 42 24.81 -78.80 -37.64
N LEU A 43 24.75 -79.90 -36.88
CA LEU A 43 24.43 -79.85 -35.44
C LEU A 43 25.45 -79.04 -34.65
N LYS A 44 26.75 -79.17 -34.96
CA LYS A 44 27.80 -78.37 -34.31
C LYS A 44 27.67 -76.89 -34.63
N GLU A 45 27.37 -76.55 -35.88
CA GLU A 45 27.16 -75.16 -36.31
C GLU A 45 25.94 -74.53 -35.62
N GLU A 46 24.84 -75.28 -35.49
CA GLU A 46 23.63 -74.86 -34.78
C GLU A 46 23.92 -74.66 -33.27
N GLN A 47 24.59 -75.63 -32.63
CA GLN A 47 25.03 -75.50 -31.23
C GLN A 47 25.94 -74.29 -31.02
N LEU A 48 26.91 -74.06 -31.91
CA LEU A 48 27.77 -72.87 -31.88
C LEU A 48 26.97 -71.59 -32.12
N GLY A 49 25.92 -71.62 -32.93
CA GLY A 49 24.98 -70.52 -33.12
C GLY A 49 24.22 -70.17 -31.84
N HIS A 50 23.69 -71.19 -31.15
CA HIS A 50 23.00 -71.01 -29.88
C HIS A 50 23.91 -70.48 -28.78
N ILE A 51 25.11 -71.05 -28.64
CA ILE A 51 26.11 -70.59 -27.67
C ILE A 51 26.46 -69.12 -27.93
N ARG A 52 26.71 -68.74 -29.18
CA ARG A 52 26.99 -67.34 -29.53
C ARG A 52 25.84 -66.40 -29.20
N SER A 53 24.61 -66.81 -29.47
CA SER A 53 23.41 -66.03 -29.16
C SER A 53 23.25 -65.84 -27.65
N LEU A 54 23.45 -66.91 -26.87
CA LEU A 54 23.37 -66.87 -25.42
C LEU A 54 24.45 -65.93 -24.84
N LEU A 55 25.69 -66.03 -25.32
CA LEU A 55 26.78 -65.16 -24.91
C LEU A 55 26.52 -63.70 -25.28
N SER A 56 25.89 -63.43 -26.42
CA SER A 56 25.48 -62.08 -26.80
C SER A 56 24.43 -61.53 -25.84
N ASN A 57 23.41 -62.33 -25.50
CA ASN A 57 22.34 -61.92 -24.58
C ASN A 57 22.85 -61.68 -23.14
N LEU A 58 23.78 -62.52 -22.67
CA LEU A 58 24.42 -62.30 -21.36
C LEU A 58 25.22 -61.00 -21.36
N LYS A 59 26.00 -60.73 -22.40
CA LYS A 59 26.74 -59.46 -22.52
C LYS A 59 25.83 -58.24 -22.59
N THR A 60 24.65 -58.33 -23.20
CA THR A 60 23.71 -57.20 -23.21
C THR A 60 23.10 -57.00 -21.82
N GLN A 61 22.74 -58.08 -21.12
CA GLN A 61 22.24 -57.99 -19.75
C GLN A 61 23.29 -57.45 -18.78
N ASP A 62 24.55 -57.87 -18.88
CA ASP A 62 25.64 -57.35 -18.06
C ASP A 62 25.82 -55.83 -18.26
N LYS A 63 25.78 -55.36 -19.53
CA LYS A 63 25.83 -53.93 -19.83
C LYS A 63 24.63 -53.16 -19.29
N GLU A 64 23.43 -53.74 -19.37
CA GLU A 64 22.21 -53.16 -18.80
C GLU A 64 22.28 -53.07 -17.27
N LEU A 65 22.93 -54.03 -16.61
CA LEU A 65 23.16 -54.01 -15.17
C LEU A 65 24.25 -53.02 -14.77
N GLU A 66 25.33 -52.89 -15.56
CA GLU A 66 26.37 -51.87 -15.36
C GLU A 66 25.84 -50.44 -15.58
N GLN A 67 24.89 -50.26 -16.49
CA GLN A 67 24.25 -48.96 -16.73
C GLN A 67 23.25 -48.57 -15.65
N LYS A 68 22.74 -49.51 -14.86
CA LYS A 68 21.88 -49.17 -13.71
C LYS A 68 22.73 -48.48 -12.67
N GLU A 69 22.55 -47.17 -12.56
CA GLU A 69 23.14 -46.31 -11.55
C GLU A 69 22.96 -46.95 -10.16
N ILE A 70 24.08 -47.19 -9.48
CA ILE A 70 24.10 -47.81 -8.16
C ILE A 70 23.63 -46.74 -7.17
N VAL A 71 22.32 -46.66 -6.95
CA VAL A 71 21.75 -45.80 -5.93
C VAL A 71 22.20 -46.32 -4.57
N THR A 72 23.01 -45.52 -3.87
CA THR A 72 23.48 -45.92 -2.56
C THR A 72 22.36 -45.77 -1.53
N ARG A 73 22.47 -46.50 -0.42
CA ARG A 73 21.53 -46.36 0.70
C ARG A 73 21.45 -44.90 1.18
N ASP A 74 22.58 -44.20 1.17
CA ASP A 74 22.67 -42.81 1.62
C ASP A 74 21.90 -41.86 0.71
N ASP A 75 21.89 -42.09 -0.61
CA ASP A 75 21.10 -41.32 -1.57
C ASP A 75 19.59 -41.49 -1.35
N VAL A 76 19.17 -42.73 -1.06
CA VAL A 76 17.76 -43.02 -0.73
C VAL A 76 17.38 -42.37 0.59
N GLU A 77 18.24 -42.46 1.61
CA GLU A 77 17.99 -41.82 2.90
C GLU A 77 17.96 -40.28 2.78
N ALA A 78 18.83 -39.68 1.94
CA ALA A 78 18.81 -38.26 1.65
C ALA A 78 17.51 -37.84 0.96
N ALA A 79 17.10 -38.53 -0.11
CA ALA A 79 15.85 -38.25 -0.81
C ALA A 79 14.62 -38.43 0.09
N MET A 80 14.62 -39.43 0.99
CA MET A 80 13.55 -39.62 1.96
C MET A 80 13.51 -38.49 3.00
N ARG A 81 14.68 -38.05 3.50
CA ARG A 81 14.78 -36.91 4.44
C ARG A 81 14.28 -35.61 3.79
N GLU A 82 14.68 -35.34 2.55
CA GLU A 82 14.23 -34.16 1.80
C GLU A 82 12.72 -34.17 1.59
N LYS A 83 12.17 -35.31 1.14
CA LYS A 83 10.73 -35.47 0.97
C LYS A 83 9.96 -35.29 2.28
N TRP A 84 10.50 -35.84 3.38
CA TRP A 84 9.90 -35.68 4.70
C TRP A 84 9.93 -34.23 5.18
N GLN A 85 11.06 -33.53 4.99
CA GLN A 85 11.18 -32.12 5.34
C GLN A 85 10.22 -31.26 4.52
N TYR A 86 10.12 -31.51 3.21
CA TYR A 86 9.15 -30.85 2.33
C TYR A 86 7.71 -30.98 2.85
N PHE A 87 7.29 -32.19 3.27
CA PHE A 87 5.95 -32.37 3.84
C PHE A 87 5.75 -31.57 5.13
N ARG A 88 6.76 -31.50 5.99
CA ARG A 88 6.66 -30.71 7.22
C ARG A 88 6.54 -29.21 6.92
N ASP A 89 7.33 -28.72 5.98
CA ASP A 89 7.28 -27.31 5.57
C ASP A 89 5.91 -26.98 4.96
N GLN A 90 5.34 -27.87 4.14
CA GLN A 90 3.98 -27.75 3.62
C GLN A 90 2.92 -27.77 4.73
N GLU A 91 3.05 -28.63 5.74
CA GLU A 91 2.12 -28.67 6.87
C GLU A 91 2.15 -27.39 7.70
N VAL A 92 3.34 -26.80 7.91
CA VAL A 92 3.50 -25.53 8.61
C VAL A 92 2.84 -24.41 7.80
N LEU A 93 3.13 -24.32 6.49
CA LEU A 93 2.53 -23.34 5.60
C LEU A 93 0.99 -23.45 5.58
N LEU A 94 0.45 -24.68 5.52
CA LEU A 94 -0.99 -24.90 5.57
C LEU A 94 -1.61 -24.44 6.90
N LYS A 95 -0.91 -24.63 8.03
CA LYS A 95 -1.38 -24.12 9.34
C LYS A 95 -1.37 -22.60 9.39
N GLU A 96 -0.35 -21.96 8.82
CA GLU A 96 -0.27 -20.50 8.74
C GLU A 96 -1.35 -19.89 7.82
N LEU A 97 -1.59 -20.49 6.66
CA LEU A 97 -2.68 -20.06 5.78
C LEU A 97 -4.05 -20.22 6.46
N ARG A 98 -4.27 -21.31 7.21
CA ARG A 98 -5.50 -21.52 7.99
C ARG A 98 -5.65 -20.48 9.10
N SER A 99 -4.58 -20.15 9.83
CA SER A 99 -4.66 -19.11 10.86
C SER A 99 -4.96 -17.74 10.24
N LYS A 100 -4.40 -17.45 9.06
CA LYS A 100 -4.69 -16.21 8.34
C LYS A 100 -6.13 -16.12 7.84
N ILE A 101 -6.67 -17.21 7.31
CA ILE A 101 -8.08 -17.30 6.90
C ILE A 101 -8.97 -17.01 8.11
N ASN A 102 -8.75 -17.69 9.24
CA ASN A 102 -9.53 -17.49 10.45
C ASN A 102 -9.46 -16.04 10.98
N GLU A 103 -8.29 -15.39 10.91
CA GLU A 103 -8.13 -13.99 11.30
C GLU A 103 -9.00 -13.07 10.42
N VAL A 104 -9.00 -13.29 9.11
CA VAL A 104 -9.79 -12.52 8.15
C VAL A 104 -11.29 -12.79 8.33
N GLU A 105 -11.69 -14.05 8.53
CA GLU A 105 -13.09 -14.42 8.81
C GLU A 105 -13.60 -13.75 10.08
N HIS A 106 -12.81 -13.72 11.16
CA HIS A 106 -13.19 -13.01 12.38
C HIS A 106 -13.37 -11.50 12.14
N LYS A 107 -12.44 -10.86 11.41
CA LYS A 107 -12.56 -9.43 11.05
C LYS A 107 -13.80 -9.18 10.19
N LEU A 108 -14.11 -10.09 9.27
CA LEU A 108 -15.28 -10.01 8.42
C LEU A 108 -16.57 -10.09 9.24
N LEU A 109 -16.66 -11.01 10.19
CA LEU A 109 -17.81 -11.14 11.07
C LEU A 109 -18.05 -9.87 11.89
N VAL A 110 -16.99 -9.28 12.46
CA VAL A 110 -17.10 -8.01 13.20
C VAL A 110 -17.61 -6.89 12.28
N LYS A 111 -17.09 -6.78 11.05
CA LYS A 111 -17.54 -5.77 10.09
C LYS A 111 -18.96 -6.00 9.59
N GLN A 112 -19.38 -7.26 9.49
CA GLN A 112 -20.76 -7.61 9.17
C GLN A 112 -21.71 -7.18 10.30
N ALA A 113 -21.37 -7.46 11.56
CA ALA A 113 -22.16 -7.00 12.71
C ALA A 113 -22.24 -5.46 12.79
N GLU A 114 -21.14 -4.76 12.52
CA GLU A 114 -21.13 -3.28 12.45
C GLU A 114 -22.07 -2.77 11.35
N LYS A 115 -22.02 -3.37 10.16
CA LYS A 115 -22.93 -3.04 9.06
C LYS A 115 -24.39 -3.27 9.45
N ASP A 116 -24.70 -4.38 10.10
CA ASP A 116 -26.06 -4.71 10.51
C ASP A 116 -26.58 -3.71 11.55
N TYR A 117 -25.74 -3.32 12.52
CA TYR A 117 -26.03 -2.23 13.46
C TYR A 117 -26.34 -0.90 12.74
N TRP A 118 -25.52 -0.50 11.76
CA TRP A 118 -25.76 0.74 11.03
C TRP A 118 -27.03 0.70 10.17
N LEU A 119 -27.37 -0.48 9.64
CA LEU A 119 -28.64 -0.68 8.92
C LEU A 119 -29.83 -0.55 9.87
N GLU A 120 -29.77 -1.15 11.05
CA GLU A 120 -30.79 -1.00 12.08
C GLU A 120 -30.95 0.47 12.50
N TYR A 121 -29.83 1.17 12.74
CA TYR A 121 -29.87 2.59 13.06
C TYR A 121 -30.47 3.41 11.93
N LYS A 122 -30.06 3.20 10.68
CA LYS A 122 -30.63 3.90 9.52
C LYS A 122 -32.14 3.67 9.40
N ASN A 123 -32.59 2.44 9.60
CA ASN A 123 -33.97 2.05 9.40
C ASN A 123 -34.87 2.46 10.57
N VAL A 124 -34.39 2.41 11.81
CA VAL A 124 -35.21 2.64 13.02
C VAL A 124 -34.71 3.86 13.79
N GLY A 125 -33.47 3.82 14.29
CA GLY A 125 -32.92 4.86 15.16
C GLY A 125 -32.94 6.26 14.54
N SER A 126 -32.67 6.39 13.24
CA SER A 126 -32.71 7.66 12.52
C SER A 126 -34.11 8.28 12.53
N ARG A 127 -35.16 7.46 12.42
CA ARG A 127 -36.55 7.95 12.49
C ARG A 127 -36.91 8.41 13.90
N GLU A 128 -36.42 7.72 14.92
CA GLU A 128 -36.64 8.09 16.33
C GLU A 128 -35.92 9.38 16.69
N HIS A 129 -34.63 9.48 16.36
CA HIS A 129 -33.86 10.71 16.55
C HIS A 129 -34.45 11.88 15.74
N ALA A 130 -34.91 11.65 14.51
CA ALA A 130 -35.59 12.69 13.73
C ALA A 130 -36.88 13.19 14.41
N LYS A 131 -37.65 12.31 15.07
CA LYS A 131 -38.82 12.73 15.86
C LYS A 131 -38.40 13.55 17.08
N GLN A 132 -37.36 13.12 17.79
CA GLN A 132 -36.87 13.83 18.97
C GLN A 132 -36.30 15.21 18.62
N ILE A 133 -35.54 15.31 17.53
CA ILE A 133 -35.04 16.58 17.00
C ILE A 133 -36.21 17.51 16.70
N LYS A 134 -37.23 17.03 15.97
CA LYS A 134 -38.42 17.84 15.66
C LYS A 134 -39.16 18.33 16.91
N LEU A 135 -39.27 17.49 17.95
CA LEU A 135 -39.88 17.89 19.22
C LEU A 135 -39.09 19.03 19.87
N LEU A 136 -37.76 18.89 19.98
CA LEU A 136 -36.90 19.92 20.56
C LEU A 136 -36.89 21.22 19.73
N GLU A 137 -36.92 21.12 18.40
CA GLU A 137 -37.03 22.29 17.52
C GLU A 137 -38.33 23.05 17.76
N ASN A 138 -39.45 22.34 17.93
CA ASN A 138 -40.73 22.95 18.27
C ASN A 138 -40.71 23.61 19.65
N ASP A 139 -40.10 22.97 20.65
CA ASP A 139 -39.96 23.55 22.00
C ASP A 139 -39.10 24.82 21.97
N ILE A 140 -37.98 24.82 21.24
CA ILE A 140 -37.13 26.00 21.05
C ILE A 140 -37.93 27.13 20.37
N HIS A 141 -38.72 26.80 19.35
CA HIS A 141 -39.54 27.79 18.67
C HIS A 141 -40.60 28.38 19.60
N GLY A 142 -41.30 27.55 20.38
CA GLY A 142 -42.29 28.02 21.36
C GLY A 142 -41.66 28.93 22.43
N LEU A 143 -40.52 28.54 22.98
CA LEU A 143 -39.78 29.38 23.94
C LEU A 143 -39.34 30.71 23.32
N LYS A 144 -38.96 30.72 22.05
CA LYS A 144 -38.58 31.95 21.35
C LYS A 144 -39.78 32.88 21.18
N ASP A 145 -40.93 32.35 20.81
CA ASP A 145 -42.17 33.11 20.65
C ASP A 145 -42.64 33.67 22.00
N ASP A 146 -42.56 32.88 23.07
CA ASP A 146 -42.87 33.32 24.44
C ASP A 146 -41.95 34.45 24.89
N LEU A 147 -40.65 34.34 24.61
CA LEU A 147 -39.68 35.40 24.92
C LEU A 147 -39.96 36.68 24.12
N GLU A 148 -40.32 36.57 22.85
CA GLU A 148 -40.67 37.72 22.02
C GLU A 148 -41.94 38.42 22.53
N GLN A 149 -42.97 37.64 22.86
CA GLN A 149 -44.20 38.15 23.48
C GLN A 149 -43.91 38.84 24.82
N MET A 150 -43.13 38.20 25.69
CA MET A 150 -42.75 38.73 26.99
C MET A 150 -41.94 40.02 26.86
N THR A 151 -40.98 40.07 25.94
CA THR A 151 -40.18 41.26 25.65
C THR A 151 -41.04 42.39 25.09
N GLY A 152 -41.99 42.08 24.21
CA GLY A 152 -42.95 43.05 23.69
C GLY A 152 -43.85 43.62 24.80
N GLN A 153 -44.29 42.80 25.76
CA GLN A 153 -45.03 43.25 26.93
C GLN A 153 -44.18 44.15 27.82
N TYR A 154 -42.96 43.75 28.16
CA TYR A 154 -42.04 44.58 28.94
C TYR A 154 -41.71 45.90 28.23
N GLY A 155 -41.53 45.89 26.91
CA GLY A 155 -41.33 47.11 26.13
C GLY A 155 -42.51 48.08 26.24
N LYS A 156 -43.75 47.58 26.16
CA LYS A 156 -44.98 48.37 26.36
C LYS A 156 -45.10 48.92 27.79
N VAL A 157 -44.84 48.10 28.80
CA VAL A 157 -44.88 48.53 30.21
C VAL A 157 -43.81 49.57 30.49
N ASN A 158 -42.59 49.38 29.97
CA ASN A 158 -41.49 50.33 30.12
C ASN A 158 -41.82 51.65 29.44
N THR A 159 -42.23 51.64 28.17
CA THR A 159 -42.60 52.86 27.43
C THR A 159 -43.75 53.61 28.12
N SER A 160 -44.78 52.91 28.60
CA SER A 160 -45.84 53.49 29.42
C SER A 160 -45.28 54.13 30.69
N THR A 161 -44.46 53.41 31.46
CA THR A 161 -43.84 53.93 32.69
C THR A 161 -42.98 55.18 32.43
N TYR A 162 -42.14 55.17 31.38
CA TYR A 162 -41.34 56.33 30.99
C TYR A 162 -42.19 57.52 30.52
N SER A 163 -43.40 57.30 30.00
CA SER A 163 -44.32 58.38 29.63
C SER A 163 -44.94 59.08 30.85
N TYR A 164 -45.13 58.37 31.97
CA TYR A 164 -45.71 58.91 33.21
C TYR A 164 -44.66 59.40 34.21
N VAL A 165 -43.41 58.93 34.14
CA VAL A 165 -42.31 59.43 34.96
C VAL A 165 -41.78 60.72 34.33
N PRO A 166 -41.83 61.88 35.02
CA PRO A 166 -41.28 63.11 34.49
C PRO A 166 -39.80 62.90 34.15
N LEU A 167 -39.40 63.19 32.90
CA LEU A 167 -38.01 63.13 32.43
C LEU A 167 -37.04 63.79 33.42
N SER A 168 -37.51 64.87 34.08
CA SER A 168 -36.90 65.53 35.23
C SER A 168 -36.39 64.58 36.32
N LYS A 169 -37.19 63.62 36.79
CA LYS A 169 -36.85 62.72 37.91
C LYS A 169 -35.75 61.72 37.51
N PHE A 170 -35.82 61.17 36.30
CA PHE A 170 -34.78 60.30 35.75
C PHE A 170 -33.46 61.07 35.53
N CYS A 171 -33.53 62.27 34.94
CA CYS A 171 -32.37 63.13 34.76
C CYS A 171 -31.72 63.51 36.09
N LEU A 172 -32.51 63.79 37.13
CA LEU A 172 -32.00 64.11 38.46
C LEU A 172 -31.30 62.91 39.12
N GLN A 173 -31.88 61.72 39.03
CA GLN A 173 -31.26 60.51 39.57
C GLN A 173 -29.96 60.16 38.83
N ARG A 174 -29.97 60.18 37.50
CA ARG A 174 -28.77 59.95 36.68
C ARG A 174 -27.69 61.00 36.95
N ARG A 175 -28.07 62.26 37.17
CA ARG A 175 -27.13 63.33 37.54
C ARG A 175 -26.56 63.11 38.95
N SER A 176 -27.35 62.61 39.90
CA SER A 176 -26.88 62.23 41.24
C SER A 176 -25.88 61.07 41.18
N GLU A 177 -26.14 60.05 40.37
CA GLU A 177 -25.23 58.91 40.17
C GLU A 177 -23.91 59.36 39.55
N ILE A 178 -23.96 60.19 38.50
CA ILE A 178 -22.77 60.78 37.89
C ILE A 178 -21.97 61.60 38.91
N LEU A 179 -22.65 62.40 39.74
CA LEU A 179 -22.02 63.16 40.83
C LEU A 179 -21.35 62.25 41.86
N PHE A 180 -21.96 61.12 42.21
CA PHE A 180 -21.37 60.13 43.12
C PHE A 180 -20.11 59.50 42.52
N SER A 181 -20.16 59.08 41.25
CA SER A 181 -18.99 58.55 40.54
C SER A 181 -17.87 59.59 40.41
N GLN A 182 -18.20 60.85 40.10
CA GLN A 182 -17.22 61.93 40.02
C GLN A 182 -16.59 62.24 41.37
N ASN A 183 -17.36 62.24 42.46
CA ASN A 183 -16.82 62.40 43.80
C ASN A 183 -15.95 61.20 44.21
N ALA A 184 -16.35 59.97 43.88
CA ALA A 184 -15.54 58.79 44.13
C ALA A 184 -14.19 58.88 43.39
N VAL A 185 -14.18 59.30 42.13
CA VAL A 185 -12.96 59.51 41.34
C VAL A 185 -12.07 60.60 41.96
N LYS A 186 -12.65 61.70 42.47
CA LYS A 186 -11.88 62.76 43.17
C LYS A 186 -11.24 62.30 44.48
N HIS A 187 -11.76 61.22 45.08
CA HIS A 187 -11.29 60.67 46.35
C HIS A 187 -10.47 59.38 46.18
N ILE A 188 -10.04 59.04 44.95
CA ILE A 188 -9.10 57.94 44.72
C ILE A 188 -7.73 58.33 45.31
N ASP A 189 -7.14 57.44 46.09
CA ASP A 189 -5.82 57.66 46.68
C ASP A 189 -4.73 57.73 45.61
N LYS A 190 -3.66 58.47 45.89
CA LYS A 190 -2.53 58.65 44.95
C LYS A 190 -1.90 57.32 44.49
N THR A 191 -1.93 56.30 45.35
CA THR A 191 -1.44 54.94 45.02
C THR A 191 -2.30 54.29 43.96
N SER A 192 -3.63 54.33 44.11
CA SER A 192 -4.56 53.76 43.14
C SER A 192 -4.57 54.51 41.81
N HIS A 193 -4.35 55.82 41.79
CA HIS A 193 -4.11 56.55 40.54
C HIS A 193 -2.89 56.03 39.79
N ARG A 194 -1.78 55.78 40.51
CA ARG A 194 -0.57 55.21 39.92
C ARG A 194 -0.80 53.80 39.41
N GLU A 195 -1.52 52.95 40.15
CA GLU A 195 -1.86 51.59 39.71
C GLU A 195 -2.74 51.59 38.45
N ILE A 196 -3.65 52.55 38.30
CA ILE A 196 -4.47 52.70 37.08
C ILE A 196 -3.58 53.12 35.90
N GLU A 197 -2.69 54.09 36.08
CA GLU A 197 -1.74 54.53 35.05
C GLU A 197 -0.77 53.40 34.65
N GLU A 198 -0.25 52.64 35.62
CA GLU A 198 0.60 51.47 35.38
C GLU A 198 -0.15 50.37 34.64
N ASN A 199 -1.42 50.10 34.97
CA ASN A 199 -2.23 49.12 34.25
C ASN A 199 -2.54 49.55 32.80
N GLU A 200 -2.81 50.84 32.56
CA GLU A 200 -2.98 51.33 31.19
C GLU A 200 -1.67 51.22 30.39
N TRP A 201 -0.54 51.57 31.00
CA TRP A 201 0.77 51.36 30.38
C TRP A 201 1.06 49.88 30.08
N LEU A 202 0.76 48.97 31.02
CA LEU A 202 0.90 47.53 30.82
C LEU A 202 0.00 46.99 29.70
N LYS A 203 -1.20 47.56 29.50
CA LYS A 203 -2.08 47.18 28.37
C LYS A 203 -1.48 47.58 27.04
N GLU A 204 -0.96 48.80 26.93
CA GLU A 204 -0.27 49.27 25.73
C GLU A 204 0.95 48.40 25.41
N GLU A 205 1.75 48.08 26.43
CA GLU A 205 2.94 47.21 26.30
C GLU A 205 2.57 45.78 25.87
N VAL A 206 1.51 45.19 26.44
CA VAL A 206 1.00 43.88 26.02
C VAL A 206 0.54 43.90 24.56
N GLU A 207 -0.05 45.00 24.09
CA GLU A 207 -0.49 45.13 22.72
C GLU A 207 0.70 45.24 21.74
N ILE A 208 1.79 45.87 22.16
CA ILE A 208 3.06 45.88 21.41
C ILE A 208 3.62 44.46 21.30
N TYR A 209 3.75 43.71 22.41
CA TYR A 209 4.27 42.34 22.36
C TYR A 209 3.38 41.40 21.55
N ARG A 210 2.05 41.58 21.59
CA ARG A 210 1.13 40.81 20.74
C ARG A 210 1.38 41.05 19.26
N LYS A 211 1.65 42.29 18.89
CA LYS A 211 1.99 42.64 17.51
C LYS A 211 3.34 42.02 17.12
N GLU A 212 4.36 42.12 17.97
CA GLU A 212 5.67 41.49 17.70
C GLU A 212 5.58 39.97 17.55
N VAL A 213 4.79 39.30 18.40
CA VAL A 213 4.51 37.86 18.26
C VAL A 213 3.80 37.58 16.93
N SER A 214 2.81 38.37 16.54
CA SER A 214 2.10 38.20 15.27
C SER A 214 3.03 38.38 14.06
N ASP A 215 3.91 39.39 14.11
CA ASP A 215 4.90 39.65 13.05
C ASP A 215 5.94 38.52 12.98
N LEU A 216 6.37 37.98 14.12
CA LEU A 216 7.29 36.85 14.19
C LEU A 216 6.65 35.57 13.65
N GLU A 217 5.40 35.28 14.02
CA GLU A 217 4.63 34.15 13.49
C GLU A 217 4.48 34.23 11.98
N ALA A 218 4.20 35.43 11.43
CA ALA A 218 4.14 35.64 9.99
C ALA A 218 5.51 35.39 9.31
N SER A 219 6.61 35.85 9.91
CA SER A 219 7.95 35.60 9.37
C SER A 219 8.33 34.11 9.39
N ALA A 220 7.95 33.38 10.44
CA ALA A 220 8.17 31.95 10.56
C ALA A 220 7.37 31.17 9.50
N GLN A 221 6.11 31.54 9.26
CA GLN A 221 5.28 30.95 8.20
C GLN A 221 5.89 31.14 6.82
N LEU A 222 6.36 32.35 6.49
CA LEU A 222 7.04 32.61 5.22
C LEU A 222 8.30 31.75 5.05
N LEU A 223 9.10 31.60 6.10
CA LEU A 223 10.31 30.78 6.07
C LEU A 223 9.98 29.28 5.93
N GLU A 224 8.90 28.82 6.55
CA GLU A 224 8.39 27.46 6.35
C GLU A 224 7.93 27.24 4.91
N GLU A 225 7.22 28.20 4.32
CA GLU A 225 6.78 28.16 2.91
C GLU A 225 7.97 28.11 1.94
N GLU A 226 8.98 28.96 2.16
CA GLU A 226 10.23 28.96 1.37
C GLU A 226 10.97 27.64 1.50
N ASN A 227 11.09 27.08 2.71
CA ASN A 227 11.71 25.77 2.93
C ASN A 227 10.96 24.65 2.18
N ILE A 228 9.63 24.64 2.24
CA ILE A 228 8.82 23.68 1.51
C ILE A 228 9.03 23.82 0.00
N TYR A 229 9.07 25.06 -0.50
CA TYR A 229 9.34 25.33 -1.91
C TYR A 229 10.73 24.82 -2.33
N MET A 230 11.78 25.10 -1.54
CA MET A 230 13.13 24.60 -1.80
C MET A 230 13.17 23.07 -1.80
N ILE A 231 12.51 22.42 -0.83
CA ILE A 231 12.42 20.96 -0.76
C ILE A 231 11.72 20.42 -2.01
N ARG A 232 10.59 21.00 -2.42
CA ARG A 232 9.85 20.62 -3.64
C ARG A 232 10.74 20.75 -4.88
N SER A 233 11.50 21.84 -4.99
CA SER A 233 12.45 22.06 -6.09
C SER A 233 13.56 21.01 -6.09
N LEU A 234 14.19 20.73 -4.95
CA LEU A 234 15.22 19.69 -4.83
C LEU A 234 14.69 18.29 -5.19
N PHE A 235 13.46 17.97 -4.79
CA PHE A 235 12.80 16.72 -5.20
C PHE A 235 12.55 16.66 -6.70
N ASN A 236 12.06 17.75 -7.31
CA ASN A 236 11.85 17.83 -8.76
C ASN A 236 13.16 17.67 -9.52
N CYS A 237 14.23 18.36 -9.10
CA CYS A 237 15.57 18.21 -9.69
C CYS A 237 16.08 16.77 -9.57
N ARG A 238 15.90 16.12 -8.41
CA ARG A 238 16.24 14.69 -8.24
C ARG A 238 15.43 13.79 -9.17
N LEU A 239 14.12 14.03 -9.30
CA LEU A 239 13.25 13.28 -10.21
C LEU A 239 13.64 13.45 -11.67
N GLN A 240 13.98 14.67 -12.09
CA GLN A 240 14.49 14.95 -13.43
C GLN A 240 15.84 14.24 -13.65
N ASN A 241 16.78 14.32 -12.71
CA ASN A 241 18.05 13.60 -12.79
C ASN A 241 17.88 12.08 -12.88
N LEU A 242 16.91 11.52 -12.16
CA LEU A 242 16.51 10.11 -12.26
C LEU A 242 15.90 9.77 -13.63
N LYS A 243 15.05 10.64 -14.18
CA LYS A 243 14.50 10.48 -15.55
C LYS A 243 15.59 10.56 -16.62
N ILE A 244 16.54 11.49 -16.49
CA ILE A 244 17.68 11.65 -17.40
C ILE A 244 18.60 10.43 -17.32
N SER A 245 18.92 9.98 -16.10
CA SER A 245 19.68 8.77 -15.84
C SER A 245 18.99 7.53 -16.43
N GLY A 246 17.68 7.37 -16.19
CA GLY A 246 16.87 6.31 -16.78
C GLY A 246 16.86 6.35 -18.31
N HIS A 247 16.73 7.52 -18.92
CA HIS A 247 16.83 7.68 -20.38
C HIS A 247 18.23 7.31 -20.88
N LEU A 248 19.31 7.73 -20.23
CA LEU A 248 20.68 7.36 -20.59
C LEU A 248 20.90 5.84 -20.52
N PHE A 249 20.44 5.19 -19.45
CA PHE A 249 20.55 3.74 -19.28
C PHE A 249 19.66 2.97 -20.27
N LEU A 250 18.46 3.46 -20.58
CA LEU A 250 17.55 2.82 -21.55
C LEU A 250 18.03 3.03 -23.00
N THR A 251 18.62 4.20 -23.30
CA THR A 251 19.12 4.56 -24.63
C THR A 251 20.45 3.85 -24.94
N GLN A 252 21.35 3.70 -23.96
CA GLN A 252 22.55 2.85 -24.11
C GLN A 252 22.22 1.36 -24.12
N GLY A 253 21.23 0.90 -23.33
CA GLY A 253 20.81 -0.50 -23.31
C GLY A 253 20.10 -0.97 -24.59
N ALA A 254 19.45 -0.06 -25.31
CA ALA A 254 18.73 -0.34 -26.56
C ALA A 254 19.53 -0.07 -27.84
N GLY A 255 20.78 0.41 -27.75
CA GLY A 255 21.67 0.59 -28.91
C GLY A 255 21.26 1.68 -29.91
N LEU A 256 20.39 2.61 -29.53
CA LEU A 256 19.93 3.72 -30.38
C LEU A 256 20.79 4.97 -30.16
N GLN A 257 21.43 5.48 -31.22
CA GLN A 257 22.18 6.73 -31.19
C GLN A 257 21.23 7.90 -31.50
N VAL A 258 21.01 8.79 -30.53
CA VAL A 258 20.16 9.97 -30.72
C VAL A 258 21.02 11.20 -31.02
N GLN A 259 20.79 11.78 -32.20
CA GLN A 259 21.20 13.12 -32.58
C GLN A 259 20.25 14.16 -31.94
N GLY A 260 20.83 15.24 -31.42
CA GLY A 260 20.28 16.61 -31.55
C GLY A 260 19.14 17.06 -30.62
N GLU A 261 19.51 18.02 -29.76
CA GLU A 261 18.80 19.29 -29.51
C GLU A 261 17.52 19.39 -28.64
N GLU A 262 17.58 20.41 -27.77
CA GLU A 262 16.49 21.30 -27.33
C GLU A 262 15.50 20.80 -26.25
N LEU A 263 15.92 20.90 -24.97
CA LEU A 263 15.09 21.02 -23.74
C LEU A 263 16.05 20.74 -22.55
N LEU A 264 16.46 21.63 -21.63
CA LEU A 264 16.00 22.92 -21.14
C LEU A 264 17.19 23.56 -20.42
N SER A 265 17.59 24.78 -20.80
CA SER A 265 18.58 25.59 -20.08
C SER A 265 17.95 26.76 -19.30
N GLU A 266 16.64 26.72 -19.04
CA GLU A 266 15.91 27.91 -18.52
C GLU A 266 15.69 27.96 -17.00
N ASP A 267 15.91 26.90 -16.22
CA ASP A 267 15.51 26.91 -14.79
C ASP A 267 16.67 27.10 -13.78
N LEU A 268 17.86 27.51 -14.22
CA LEU A 268 19.05 27.66 -13.35
C LEU A 268 19.43 29.11 -13.01
N GLU A 269 18.47 30.05 -12.96
CA GLU A 269 18.71 31.43 -12.49
C GLU A 269 18.04 31.79 -11.15
N GLY A 270 17.44 30.82 -10.43
CA GLY A 270 16.68 31.10 -9.21
C GLY A 270 17.46 31.13 -7.88
N LEU A 271 18.78 30.88 -7.86
CA LEU A 271 19.57 30.79 -6.62
C LEU A 271 20.40 32.07 -6.39
N GLN A 272 19.73 33.17 -6.07
CA GLN A 272 20.37 34.30 -5.38
C GLN A 272 20.02 34.23 -3.89
N CYS A 273 20.96 33.72 -3.09
CA CYS A 273 20.94 33.91 -1.64
C CYS A 273 20.97 35.40 -1.34
N ARG A 274 19.92 35.91 -0.68
CA ARG A 274 19.86 37.30 -0.26
C ARG A 274 20.55 37.43 1.10
N ASP A 275 21.72 38.06 1.11
CA ASP A 275 22.41 38.45 2.33
C ASP A 275 21.58 39.50 3.10
N TYR A 276 21.26 39.24 4.36
CA TYR A 276 20.78 40.27 5.28
C TYR A 276 21.97 40.83 6.08
N ALA A 277 22.46 41.97 5.62
CA ALA A 277 23.27 42.88 6.40
C ALA A 277 22.42 43.52 7.50
N GLY A 278 22.89 43.43 8.75
CA GLY A 278 22.31 44.16 9.88
C GLY A 278 22.40 45.67 9.67
N LYS A 279 21.30 46.37 9.95
CA LYS A 279 21.27 47.82 10.13
C LYS A 279 20.73 48.14 11.51
N GLN A 280 21.66 48.52 12.39
CA GLN A 280 21.38 49.44 13.48
C GLN A 280 21.02 50.80 12.88
N SER A 281 19.94 51.43 13.35
CA SER A 281 19.81 52.87 13.31
C SER A 281 19.16 53.35 14.60
N SER A 282 20.04 53.78 15.50
CA SER A 282 19.78 54.82 16.48
C SER A 282 19.14 56.04 15.81
N SER A 283 18.08 56.57 16.41
CA SER A 283 17.68 57.96 16.23
C SER A 283 17.09 58.46 17.54
N GLU A 284 17.95 59.04 18.37
CA GLU A 284 17.57 60.13 19.28
C GLU A 284 17.12 61.32 18.43
N VAL A 285 16.02 62.02 18.78
CA VAL A 285 15.96 63.48 18.99
C VAL A 285 14.61 63.83 19.72
N PRO A 286 14.34 65.07 20.17
CA PRO A 286 14.38 65.49 21.57
C PRO A 286 13.00 65.80 22.19
N LEU A 287 12.96 65.82 23.53
CA LEU A 287 11.87 66.44 24.29
C LEU A 287 11.83 67.96 24.11
N SER A 288 10.61 68.48 23.91
CA SER A 288 10.23 69.85 24.26
C SER A 288 8.74 69.90 24.59
N CYS A 289 8.43 70.22 25.85
CA CYS A 289 7.10 70.49 26.37
C CYS A 289 6.47 71.71 25.68
N HIS A 290 5.15 71.72 25.49
CA HIS A 290 4.26 72.85 25.78
C HIS A 290 2.81 72.35 25.92
N ALA A 291 2.15 72.79 26.98
CA ALA A 291 0.77 72.47 27.35
C ALA A 291 -0.25 73.29 26.53
N ILE A 292 -1.46 72.74 26.36
CA ILE A 292 -2.81 73.35 26.32
C ILE A 292 -3.76 72.12 26.26
N ALA A 293 -4.27 71.64 27.38
CA ALA A 293 -5.55 72.00 28.01
C ALA A 293 -6.79 71.59 27.19
N ASP A 294 -7.52 70.64 27.80
CA ASP A 294 -8.97 70.51 27.88
C ASP A 294 -9.82 70.39 26.61
N GLU A 295 -10.40 69.19 26.40
CA GLU A 295 -11.87 69.02 26.31
C GLU A 295 -12.37 67.59 25.93
N GLN A 296 -11.52 66.56 25.82
CA GLN A 296 -11.99 65.23 25.35
C GLN A 296 -11.87 64.06 26.33
N GLN A 297 -11.68 64.32 27.62
CA GLN A 297 -11.42 63.25 28.61
C GLN A 297 -12.67 62.69 29.33
N TYR A 298 -13.87 63.14 28.96
CA TYR A 298 -15.12 62.77 29.67
C TYR A 298 -15.99 61.71 28.97
N SER A 299 -15.63 61.23 27.77
CA SER A 299 -16.38 60.18 27.06
C SER A 299 -15.81 58.76 27.25
N LEU A 300 -14.52 58.63 27.57
CA LEU A 300 -13.81 57.34 27.65
C LEU A 300 -14.09 56.55 28.94
N SER A 301 -14.33 57.24 30.06
CA SER A 301 -14.54 56.60 31.37
C SER A 301 -15.90 55.90 31.51
N LEU A 302 -16.93 56.37 30.79
CA LEU A 302 -18.28 55.78 30.80
C LEU A 302 -18.36 54.49 29.96
N LEU A 303 -17.55 54.39 28.90
CA LEU A 303 -17.42 53.17 28.09
C LEU A 303 -16.62 52.08 28.82
N GLN A 304 -15.61 52.45 29.61
CA GLN A 304 -14.79 51.48 30.37
C GLN A 304 -15.61 50.67 31.39
N LEU A 305 -16.54 51.29 32.13
CA LEU A 305 -17.38 50.57 33.12
C LEU A 305 -18.34 49.55 32.48
N GLN A 306 -18.79 49.79 31.25
CA GLN A 306 -19.64 48.86 30.50
C GLN A 306 -18.87 47.64 29.96
N VAL A 307 -17.55 47.77 29.77
CA VAL A 307 -16.67 46.68 29.34
C VAL A 307 -16.38 45.74 30.51
N TYR A 308 -16.19 46.25 31.73
CA TYR A 308 -15.92 45.43 32.92
C TYR A 308 -17.09 44.51 33.33
N SER A 309 -18.34 44.86 33.03
CA SER A 309 -19.50 43.99 33.31
C SER A 309 -19.67 42.81 32.32
N LYS A 310 -18.85 42.72 31.26
CA LYS A 310 -18.90 41.64 30.25
C LYS A 310 -17.77 40.61 30.35
N LEU A 311 -16.85 40.74 31.31
CA LEU A 311 -15.82 39.74 31.52
C LEU A 311 -16.39 38.55 32.33
N GLY A 312 -16.90 37.55 31.61
CA GLY A 312 -17.09 36.20 32.14
C GLY A 312 -15.75 35.53 32.50
N ALA A 313 -15.82 34.37 33.15
CA ALA A 313 -14.67 33.62 33.67
C ALA A 313 -13.48 33.58 32.71
N LEU A 314 -12.31 34.01 33.20
CA LEU A 314 -11.05 34.04 32.46
C LEU A 314 -10.61 32.60 32.14
N GLY A 315 -11.05 32.07 31.00
CA GLY A 315 -10.63 30.78 30.50
C GLY A 315 -9.15 30.84 30.09
N THR A 316 -8.31 30.12 30.81
CA THR A 316 -6.90 29.90 30.44
C THR A 316 -6.84 29.16 29.10
N LYS A 317 -6.71 29.90 28.00
CA LYS A 317 -6.43 29.32 26.69
C LYS A 317 -4.95 28.95 26.64
N LEU A 318 -4.65 27.68 26.87
CA LEU A 318 -3.32 27.12 26.62
C LEU A 318 -2.93 27.45 25.18
N MET A 319 -1.83 28.17 25.01
CA MET A 319 -1.24 28.49 23.71
C MET A 319 -0.69 27.20 23.12
N SER A 320 -1.32 26.68 22.07
CA SER A 320 -0.77 25.61 21.24
C SER A 320 -0.56 26.13 19.84
N VAL A 321 0.68 26.03 19.35
CA VAL A 321 1.01 26.25 17.94
C VAL A 321 0.62 24.98 17.21
N ALA A 322 -0.51 25.01 16.52
CA ALA A 322 -0.92 23.94 15.62
C ALA A 322 -0.47 24.32 14.20
N GLY A 323 0.64 23.75 13.75
CA GLY A 323 1.09 23.87 12.36
C GLY A 323 0.04 23.29 11.41
N ARG A 324 -0.22 23.97 10.29
CA ARG A 324 -1.11 23.48 9.24
C ARG A 324 -0.37 22.40 8.45
N ALA A 325 -0.81 21.14 8.55
CA ALA A 325 -0.29 20.06 7.71
C ALA A 325 -0.63 20.34 6.24
N MET A 326 0.39 20.63 5.43
CA MET A 326 0.27 20.84 3.99
C MET A 326 0.85 19.62 3.25
N PRO A 327 0.12 19.05 2.27
CA PRO A 327 0.60 17.89 1.52
C PRO A 327 1.82 18.28 0.67
N ILE A 328 2.89 17.49 0.76
CA ILE A 328 4.15 17.69 0.02
C ILE A 328 3.98 17.28 -1.47
N HIS A 329 2.79 16.82 -1.86
CA HIS A 329 2.47 16.30 -3.19
C HIS A 329 1.06 16.73 -3.59
N GLU A 330 0.91 17.13 -4.85
CA GLU A 330 -0.38 17.34 -5.48
C GLU A 330 -1.01 15.94 -5.69
N GLU A 331 -2.23 15.72 -5.18
CA GLU A 331 -2.96 14.49 -5.46
C GLU A 331 -3.08 14.34 -6.98
N VAL A 332 -2.45 13.30 -7.51
CA VAL A 332 -2.51 12.97 -8.93
C VAL A 332 -3.99 12.77 -9.26
N ARG A 333 -4.54 13.71 -10.04
CA ARG A 333 -5.85 13.61 -10.68
C ARG A 333 -5.95 12.20 -11.28
N GLU A 334 -6.87 11.38 -10.76
CA GLU A 334 -7.14 10.06 -11.31
C GLU A 334 -7.35 10.19 -12.81
N MET A 335 -6.43 9.62 -13.57
CA MET A 335 -6.52 9.55 -15.01
C MET A 335 -7.68 8.60 -15.36
N PRO A 336 -8.63 8.98 -16.22
CA PRO A 336 -9.62 8.04 -16.71
C PRO A 336 -8.88 7.06 -17.61
N SER A 337 -8.64 5.86 -17.11
CA SER A 337 -8.07 4.74 -17.85
C SER A 337 -9.06 4.23 -18.90
N LYS A 338 -9.22 5.00 -19.98
CA LYS A 338 -9.70 4.48 -21.27
C LYS A 338 -8.49 3.99 -22.05
N CYS A 339 -8.11 2.74 -21.80
CA CYS A 339 -7.50 1.93 -22.85
C CYS A 339 -8.67 1.24 -23.59
N GLN A 340 -8.95 1.73 -24.79
CA GLN A 340 -9.72 1.00 -25.78
C GLN A 340 -8.88 -0.21 -26.22
N PHE A 341 -9.13 -1.37 -25.64
CA PHE A 341 -8.95 -2.65 -26.30
C PHE A 341 -9.90 -3.64 -25.62
N GLU A 342 -10.66 -4.36 -26.44
CA GLU A 342 -11.74 -5.31 -26.09
C GLU A 342 -13.14 -4.70 -25.96
N GLU A 343 -13.59 -4.11 -27.07
CA GLU A 343 -15.01 -4.15 -27.43
C GLU A 343 -15.19 -5.30 -28.42
N GLY A 344 -15.83 -6.38 -27.97
CA GLY A 344 -16.20 -7.53 -28.78
C GLY A 344 -15.75 -8.85 -28.20
N PHE A 345 -16.47 -9.37 -27.21
CA PHE A 345 -17.12 -10.67 -27.35
C PHE A 345 -18.21 -10.86 -26.30
N ASP A 346 -19.30 -11.42 -26.79
CA ASP A 346 -20.59 -11.51 -26.14
C ASP A 346 -20.62 -12.26 -24.82
N THR A 347 -21.56 -11.81 -23.99
CA THR A 347 -22.29 -12.61 -23.02
C THR A 347 -22.81 -13.92 -23.63
N SER A 348 -22.05 -14.99 -23.51
CA SER A 348 -22.61 -16.34 -23.51
C SER A 348 -21.92 -17.22 -22.48
N LYS A 349 -22.71 -17.67 -21.52
CA LYS A 349 -22.39 -18.69 -20.52
C LYS A 349 -21.60 -19.85 -21.15
N SER A 350 -20.46 -20.20 -20.57
CA SER A 350 -19.94 -21.57 -20.66
C SER A 350 -19.36 -21.99 -19.32
N GLU A 351 -19.99 -22.98 -18.70
CA GLU A 351 -19.46 -23.78 -17.59
C GLU A 351 -18.10 -24.35 -17.98
N GLY A 352 -17.02 -23.78 -17.43
CA GLY A 352 -15.68 -24.32 -17.56
C GLY A 352 -15.45 -25.47 -16.57
N HIS A 353 -15.97 -26.65 -16.87
CA HIS A 353 -15.54 -27.87 -16.18
C HIS A 353 -14.21 -28.35 -16.77
N ILE A 354 -13.16 -28.32 -15.94
CA ILE A 354 -11.84 -28.87 -16.28
C ILE A 354 -11.99 -30.38 -16.51
N THR A 355 -11.72 -30.84 -17.73
CA THR A 355 -11.81 -32.27 -18.06
C THR A 355 -10.46 -32.97 -17.89
N TYR A 356 -10.51 -34.26 -17.54
CA TYR A 356 -9.35 -35.13 -17.34
C TYR A 356 -8.34 -35.12 -18.51
N ARG A 357 -8.80 -34.85 -19.74
CA ARG A 357 -7.93 -34.72 -20.92
C ARG A 357 -6.99 -33.51 -20.85
N MET A 358 -7.45 -32.40 -20.26
CA MET A 358 -6.66 -31.17 -20.10
C MET A 358 -5.62 -31.27 -18.99
N ILE A 359 -5.87 -32.10 -17.98
CA ILE A 359 -4.90 -32.38 -16.91
C ILE A 359 -3.82 -33.35 -17.42
N LYS A 360 -4.19 -34.31 -18.28
CA LYS A 360 -3.26 -35.32 -18.80
C LYS A 360 -2.21 -34.77 -19.77
N SER A 361 -2.47 -33.64 -20.42
CA SER A 361 -1.51 -32.96 -21.31
C SER A 361 -0.40 -32.18 -20.60
N ILE A 362 -0.46 -32.07 -19.27
CA ILE A 362 0.55 -31.35 -18.47
C ILE A 362 1.63 -32.31 -17.93
N PHE A 363 1.40 -33.62 -18.03
CA PHE A 363 2.30 -34.65 -17.48
C PHE A 363 2.88 -35.61 -18.54
N THR A 364 2.90 -35.20 -19.80
CA THR A 364 3.75 -35.77 -20.87
C THR A 364 4.69 -34.70 -21.36
#